data_AF-A0A2V9LKQ1-F1
#
_entry.id   AF-A0A2V9LKQ1-F1
#
_cell.length_a   1.000
_cell.length_b   1.000
_cell.length_c   1.000
_cell.angle_alpha   90.00
_cell.angle_beta   90.00
_cell.angle_gamma   90.00
#
_symmetry.space_group_name_H-M   'P 1'
#
loop_
_entity.id
_entity.type
_entity.pdbx_description
1 polymer ?
#
loop_
_entity_poly.entity_id
_entity_poly.type
_entity_poly.pdbx_seq_one_letter_code
_entity_poly.pdbx_strand_id
1 'polypeptide(L)'
;RNTPLYAEGFSYGDVVEARPVEGGFIVQRVARRGGHSTYVFLLSKEAAESHGWPKFWQPLEELGCRYESRGRLYAVDVPPEVDVHKAYQLLEAGEKAGVWGFQEQHYGHPRKQ
;
A
#
# COMPACT_ATOMS: atom_id res chain seq x y z
N ARG A 1 -12.19 4.47 -6.66
CA ARG A 1 -10.84 3.90 -6.86
C ARG A 1 -10.24 3.75 -5.47
N ASN A 2 -9.54 2.65 -5.19
CA ASN A 2 -9.03 2.39 -3.85
C ASN A 2 -7.69 1.66 -3.85
N THR A 3 -6.93 1.80 -2.76
CA THR A 3 -5.74 0.97 -2.47
C THR A 3 -6.17 -0.28 -1.70
N PRO A 4 -6.03 -1.49 -2.25
CA PRO A 4 -6.60 -2.69 -1.64
C PRO A 4 -5.95 -3.06 -0.29
N LEU A 5 -6.76 -3.23 0.75
CA LEU A 5 -6.33 -3.68 2.08
C LEU A 5 -6.22 -5.19 2.22
N TYR A 6 -7.08 -5.95 1.52
CA TYR A 6 -7.25 -7.40 1.74
C TYR A 6 -7.15 -8.24 0.45
N ALA A 7 -6.91 -7.61 -0.70
CA ALA A 7 -6.88 -8.30 -1.98
C ALA A 7 -5.44 -8.37 -2.50
N GLU A 8 -4.83 -9.55 -2.36
CA GLU A 8 -3.48 -9.82 -2.85
C GLU A 8 -3.40 -9.73 -4.38
N GLY A 9 -2.29 -9.20 -4.88
CA GLY A 9 -2.03 -9.13 -6.33
C GLY A 9 -2.83 -8.07 -7.09
N PHE A 10 -3.49 -7.15 -6.38
CA PHE A 10 -4.17 -5.98 -6.93
C PHE A 10 -3.58 -4.71 -6.35
N SER A 11 -3.47 -3.67 -7.18
CA SER A 11 -3.05 -2.34 -6.75
C SER A 11 -3.91 -1.24 -7.33
N TYR A 12 -3.77 -0.03 -6.79
CA TYR A 12 -4.44 1.14 -7.33
C TYR A 12 -4.10 1.32 -8.83
N GLY A 13 -5.11 1.66 -9.62
CA GLY A 13 -4.95 1.87 -11.07
C GLY A 13 -5.00 0.60 -11.94
N ASP A 14 -5.05 -0.61 -11.35
CA ASP A 14 -5.28 -1.84 -12.12
C ASP A 14 -6.64 -1.81 -12.85
N VAL A 15 -6.62 -2.24 -14.11
CA VAL A 15 -7.84 -2.53 -14.88
C VAL A 15 -8.13 -4.01 -14.72
N VAL A 16 -9.32 -4.35 -14.25
CA VAL A 16 -9.73 -5.73 -13.95
C VAL A 16 -10.80 -6.23 -14.92
N GLU A 17 -10.79 -7.54 -15.17
CA GLU A 17 -11.96 -8.21 -15.71
C GLU A 17 -12.89 -8.60 -14.58
N ALA A 18 -14.17 -8.30 -14.75
CA ALA A 18 -15.18 -8.54 -13.73
C ALA A 18 -16.40 -9.24 -14.34
N ARG A 19 -16.98 -10.18 -13.60
CA ARG A 19 -18.21 -10.87 -13.97
C ARG A 19 -19.39 -10.21 -13.23
N PRO A 20 -20.46 -9.81 -13.93
CA PRO A 20 -21.65 -9.29 -13.25
C PRO A 20 -22.33 -10.39 -12.42
N VAL A 21 -22.84 -9.99 -11.26
CA VAL A 21 -23.70 -10.78 -10.37
C VAL A 21 -24.85 -9.90 -9.89
N GLU A 22 -25.87 -10.50 -9.28
CA GLU A 22 -26.94 -9.70 -8.67
C GLU A 22 -26.36 -8.74 -7.62
N GLY A 23 -26.62 -7.44 -7.77
CA GLY A 23 -26.15 -6.41 -6.85
C GLY A 23 -24.68 -5.99 -7.01
N GLY A 24 -23.93 -6.47 -8.01
CA GLY A 24 -22.56 -6.01 -8.21
C GLY A 24 -21.71 -6.80 -9.21
N PHE A 25 -20.41 -6.82 -8.96
CA PHE A 25 -19.41 -7.46 -9.80
C PHE A 25 -18.43 -8.29 -8.97
N ILE A 26 -18.04 -9.46 -9.48
CA ILE A 26 -16.96 -10.27 -8.93
C ILE A 26 -15.75 -10.13 -9.84
N VAL A 27 -14.65 -9.58 -9.29
CA VAL A 27 -13.36 -9.49 -9.98
C VAL A 27 -12.83 -10.89 -10.27
N GLN A 28 -12.41 -11.13 -11.51
CA GLN A 28 -11.88 -12.42 -11.95
C GLN A 28 -10.35 -12.40 -12.01
N ARG A 29 -9.78 -11.37 -12.63
CA ARG A 29 -8.33 -11.18 -12.80
C ARG A 29 -8.00 -9.76 -13.24
N VAL A 30 -6.72 -9.42 -13.22
CA VAL A 30 -6.21 -8.17 -13.78
C VAL A 30 -6.04 -8.28 -15.29
N ALA A 31 -6.65 -7.34 -16.02
CA ALA A 31 -6.53 -7.20 -17.46
C ALA A 31 -5.31 -6.35 -17.85
N ARG A 32 -5.02 -5.29 -17.08
CA ARG A 32 -3.87 -4.41 -17.28
C ARG A 32 -3.39 -3.85 -15.95
N ARG A 33 -2.07 -3.90 -15.72
CA ARG A 33 -1.44 -3.36 -14.51
C ARG A 33 -1.37 -1.84 -14.54
N GLY A 34 -1.59 -1.21 -13.39
CA GLY A 34 -1.40 0.22 -13.17
C GLY A 34 0.07 0.62 -12.93
N GLY A 35 0.93 -0.34 -12.57
CA GLY A 35 2.34 -0.11 -12.24
C GLY A 35 2.59 0.32 -10.79
N HIS A 36 1.53 0.53 -10.01
CA HIS A 36 1.61 0.83 -8.59
C HIS A 36 2.09 -0.38 -7.79
N SER A 37 2.73 -0.14 -6.64
CA SER A 37 2.95 -1.17 -5.62
C SER A 37 2.12 -0.90 -4.39
N THR A 38 1.82 -1.95 -3.65
CA THR A 38 0.99 -1.87 -2.45
C THR A 38 1.68 -2.58 -1.29
N TYR A 39 1.87 -1.82 -0.21
CA TYR A 39 2.31 -2.33 1.08
C TYR A 39 1.19 -2.13 2.09
N VAL A 40 1.07 -3.01 3.07
CA VAL A 40 0.12 -2.84 4.17
C VAL A 40 0.89 -2.81 5.47
N PHE A 41 0.73 -1.76 6.26
CA PHE A 41 1.28 -1.70 7.61
C PHE A 41 0.21 -1.71 8.69
N LEU A 42 0.51 -2.36 9.81
CA LEU A 42 -0.27 -2.35 11.04
C LEU A 42 0.43 -1.44 12.05
N LEU A 43 -0.18 -0.29 12.33
CA LEU A 43 0.33 0.67 13.31
C LEU A 43 0.29 0.05 14.72
N SER A 44 1.39 0.15 15.47
CA SER A 44 1.43 -0.34 16.86
C SER A 44 0.50 0.47 17.76
N LYS A 45 0.07 -0.10 18.89
CA LYS A 45 -0.84 0.60 19.79
C LYS A 45 -0.14 1.80 20.43
N GLU A 46 1.11 1.58 20.83
CA GLU A 46 1.99 2.56 21.46
C GLU A 46 2.23 3.75 20.52
N ALA A 47 2.47 3.50 19.23
CA ALA A 47 2.63 4.56 18.23
C ALA A 47 1.33 5.31 17.94
N ALA A 48 0.18 4.62 17.97
CA ALA A 48 -1.13 5.25 17.81
C ALA A 48 -1.47 6.18 18.99
N GLU A 49 -1.21 5.74 20.23
CA GLU A 49 -1.49 6.50 21.45
C GLU A 49 -0.54 7.70 21.62
N SER A 50 0.75 7.51 21.33
CA SER A 50 1.76 8.58 21.44
C SER A 50 1.71 9.62 20.33
N HIS A 51 0.93 9.40 19.26
CA HIS A 51 0.86 10.27 18.08
C HIS A 51 2.23 10.52 17.42
N GLY A 52 3.21 9.64 17.66
CA GLY A 52 4.59 9.79 17.17
C GLY A 52 4.82 9.25 15.76
N TRP A 53 3.86 8.52 15.19
CA TRP A 53 3.99 7.89 13.87
C TRP A 53 3.97 8.84 12.66
N PRO A 54 3.34 10.04 12.69
CA PRO A 54 3.34 10.94 11.53
C PRO A 54 4.75 11.35 11.07
N LYS A 55 5.74 11.42 11.98
CA LYS A 55 7.13 11.72 11.62
C LYS A 55 7.80 10.64 10.76
N PHE A 56 7.30 9.40 10.83
CA PHE A 56 7.75 8.29 9.98
C PHE A 56 6.94 8.24 8.68
N TRP A 57 5.67 8.65 8.70
CA TRP A 57 4.84 8.73 7.51
C TRP A 57 5.20 9.89 6.58
N GLN A 58 5.51 11.07 7.12
CA GLN A 58 5.75 12.28 6.33
C GLN A 58 6.78 12.09 5.19
N PRO A 59 7.93 11.41 5.39
CA PRO A 59 8.85 11.13 4.28
C PRO A 59 8.27 10.27 3.15
N LEU A 60 7.35 9.34 3.45
CA LEU A 60 6.64 8.55 2.43
C LEU A 60 5.67 9.43 1.65
N GLU A 61 4.96 10.33 2.34
CA GLU A 61 4.03 11.27 1.71
C GLU A 61 4.74 12.27 0.79
N GLU A 62 5.89 12.79 1.23
CA GLU A 62 6.77 13.68 0.45
C GLU A 62 7.36 12.97 -0.77
N LEU A 63 7.58 11.65 -0.68
CA LEU A 63 7.99 10.82 -1.81
C LEU A 63 6.86 10.62 -2.83
N GLY A 64 5.60 10.90 -2.45
CA GLY A 64 4.43 10.76 -3.31
C GLY A 64 3.51 9.58 -2.92
N CYS A 65 3.86 8.81 -1.89
CA CYS A 65 3.02 7.72 -1.42
C CYS A 65 1.73 8.26 -0.76
N ARG A 66 0.67 7.45 -0.80
CA ARG A 66 -0.62 7.73 -0.15
C ARG A 66 -1.07 6.50 0.62
N TYR A 67 -2.05 6.63 1.51
CA TYR A 67 -2.65 5.46 2.14
C TYR A 67 -4.17 5.53 2.20
N GLU A 68 -4.77 4.35 2.32
CA GLU A 68 -6.12 4.16 2.86
C GLU A 68 -6.03 3.37 4.16
N SER A 69 -6.89 3.69 5.14
CA SER A 69 -6.85 3.01 6.43
C SER A 69 -8.20 2.48 6.89
N ARG A 70 -8.14 1.40 7.69
CA ARG A 70 -9.25 0.89 8.49
C ARG A 70 -8.73 0.53 9.88
N GLY A 71 -9.07 1.35 10.87
CA GLY A 71 -8.50 1.21 12.21
C GLY A 71 -7.00 1.46 12.19
N ARG A 72 -6.20 0.47 12.63
CA ARG A 72 -4.73 0.55 12.63
C ARG A 72 -4.07 -0.07 11.39
N LEU A 73 -4.84 -0.59 10.44
CA LEU A 73 -4.33 -1.12 9.17
C LEU A 73 -4.34 -0.02 8.10
N TYR A 74 -3.20 0.13 7.43
CA TYR A 74 -2.98 1.15 6.41
C TYR A 74 -2.44 0.48 5.14
N ALA A 75 -3.18 0.59 4.04
CA ALA A 75 -2.73 0.19 2.71
C ALA A 75 -2.06 1.38 2.03
N VAL A 76 -0.75 1.27 1.85
CA VAL A 76 0.11 2.27 1.23
C VAL A 76 0.15 2.04 -0.27
N ASP A 77 -0.23 3.06 -1.03
CA ASP A 77 -0.01 3.16 -2.47
C ASP A 77 1.35 3.78 -2.76
N VAL A 78 2.13 3.10 -3.59
CA VAL A 78 3.39 3.59 -4.14
C VAL A 78 3.22 3.77 -5.66
N PRO A 79 3.07 5.01 -6.15
CA PRO A 79 2.91 5.30 -7.57
C PRO A 79 4.11 4.83 -8.42
N PRO A 80 3.91 4.47 -9.71
CA PRO A 80 4.96 3.93 -10.57
C PRO A 80 6.15 4.87 -10.81
N GLU A 81 5.95 6.18 -10.64
CA GLU A 81 6.99 7.21 -10.73
C GLU A 81 7.86 7.33 -9.46
N VAL A 82 7.45 6.69 -8.36
CA VAL A 82 8.18 6.72 -7.08
C VAL A 82 9.30 5.69 -7.08
N ASP A 83 10.44 6.04 -6.48
CA ASP A 83 11.46 5.05 -6.15
C ASP A 83 10.95 4.10 -5.05
N VAL A 84 10.41 2.96 -5.48
CA VAL A 84 9.86 1.93 -4.60
C VAL A 84 10.87 1.41 -3.58
N HIS A 85 12.17 1.40 -3.90
CA HIS A 85 13.19 0.95 -2.95
C HIS A 85 13.37 1.97 -1.84
N LYS A 86 13.30 3.26 -2.16
CA LYS A 86 13.31 4.33 -1.15
C LYS A 86 12.04 4.27 -0.28
N ALA A 87 10.87 4.02 -0.88
CA ALA A 87 9.63 3.82 -0.13
C ALA A 87 9.75 2.62 0.83
N TYR A 88 10.28 1.49 0.34
CA TYR A 88 10.52 0.30 1.15
C TYR A 88 11.45 0.59 2.34
N GLN A 89 12.56 1.31 2.12
CA GLN A 89 13.50 1.67 3.20
C GLN A 89 12.84 2.53 4.28
N LEU A 90 11.92 3.43 3.91
CA LEU A 90 11.18 4.26 4.86
C LEU A 90 10.16 3.43 5.67
N LEU A 91 9.49 2.48 5.01
CA LEU A 91 8.62 1.50 5.70
C LEU A 91 9.42 0.64 6.68
N GLU A 92 10.58 0.14 6.26
CA GLU A 92 11.48 -0.64 7.10
C GLU A 92 12.02 0.17 8.29
N ALA A 93 12.30 1.46 8.11
CA ALA A 93 12.74 2.33 9.20
C ALA A 93 11.65 2.47 10.29
N GLY A 94 10.39 2.62 9.91
CA GLY A 94 9.28 2.63 10.86
C GLY A 94 9.08 1.29 11.57
N GLU A 95 9.33 0.17 10.88
CA GLU A 95 9.28 -1.16 11.48
C GLU A 95 10.40 -1.39 12.50
N LYS A 96 11.65 -1.06 12.14
CA LYS A 96 12.79 -1.12 13.05
C LYS A 96 12.63 -0.24 14.29
N ALA A 97 11.88 0.85 14.17
CA ALA A 97 11.56 1.75 15.27
C ALA A 97 10.34 1.31 16.11
N GLY A 98 9.70 0.17 15.79
CA GLY A 98 8.53 -0.34 16.50
C GLY A 98 7.23 0.44 16.26
N VAL A 99 7.20 1.26 15.21
CA VAL A 99 6.05 2.12 14.88
C VAL A 99 4.93 1.30 14.26
N TRP A 100 5.29 0.37 13.38
CA TRP A 100 4.38 -0.54 12.70
C TRP A 100 5.08 -1.86 12.38
N GLY A 101 4.33 -2.90 12.03
CA GLY A 101 4.85 -4.01 11.21
C GLY A 101 4.23 -3.91 9.82
N PHE A 102 4.93 -4.33 8.76
CA PHE A 102 4.40 -4.20 7.40
C PHE A 102 4.62 -5.42 6.51
N GLN A 103 3.83 -5.52 5.44
CA GLN A 103 3.88 -6.59 4.45
C GLN A 103 3.75 -6.01 3.04
N GLU A 104 4.42 -6.63 2.08
CA GLU A 104 4.20 -6.39 0.66
C GLU A 104 2.98 -7.17 0.18
N GLN A 105 1.98 -6.47 -0.36
CA GLN A 105 0.80 -7.08 -0.98
C GLN A 105 0.93 -7.21 -2.49
N HIS A 106 1.61 -6.25 -3.12
CA HIS A 106 1.91 -6.27 -4.54
C HIS A 106 3.14 -5.45 -4.89
N TYR A 107 4.03 -6.02 -5.70
CA TYR A 107 5.13 -5.32 -6.36
C TYR A 107 4.82 -5.13 -7.85
N GLY A 108 4.52 -3.90 -8.24
CA GLY A 108 4.17 -3.51 -9.61
C GLY A 108 5.22 -2.69 -10.36
N HIS A 109 6.32 -2.29 -9.68
CA HIS A 109 7.40 -1.52 -10.31
C HIS A 109 8.22 -2.40 -11.27
N PRO A 110 8.85 -1.80 -12.30
CA PRO A 110 9.74 -2.53 -13.18
C PRO A 110 10.92 -3.10 -12.39
N ARG A 111 11.15 -4.41 -12.52
CA ARG A 111 12.36 -5.03 -11.98
C ARG A 111 13.57 -4.46 -12.74
N LYS A 112 14.54 -3.88 -12.03
CA LYS A 112 15.84 -3.59 -12.62
C LYS A 112 16.47 -4.93 -13.03
N GLN A 113 16.82 -5.06 -14.32
CA GLN A 113 17.55 -6.21 -14.86
C GLN A 113 18.97 -6.25 -14.30
#